data_AF-A0A6I4IEW1-F1
#
_entry.id   AF-A0A6I4IEW1-F1
#
_cell.length_a   1.000
_cell.length_b   1.000
_cell.length_c   1.000
_cell.angle_alpha   90.00
_cell.angle_beta   90.00
_cell.angle_gamma   90.00
#
_symmetry.space_group_name_H-M   'P 1'
#
loop_
_entity.id
_entity.type
_entity.pdbx_description
1 polymer ?
#
loop_
_entity_poly.entity_id
_entity_poly.type
_entity_poly.pdbx_seq_one_letter_code
_entity_poly.pdbx_strand_id
1 'polypeptide(L)'
;MLQSEITSLRLYLNLGNIFFDNVSILVSEVQEIIEWFEKLLFNKSVEPKLLILDNQFYFDLLENDSNSKVILITYDTTIPVPGNGGYYLPSGAKKEEFFKKTSIKFEMDNLEIERISKKLKAELQVELEIGSRVESKKLKNN
;
A
#
# COMPACT_ATOMS: atom_id res chain seq x y z
N MET A 1 9.57 -18.51 9.05
CA MET A 1 10.06 -17.14 8.75
C MET A 1 9.18 -16.19 9.56
N LEU A 2 9.76 -15.32 10.37
CA LEU A 2 9.00 -14.34 11.15
C LEU A 2 8.54 -13.21 10.21
N GLN A 3 7.24 -13.15 9.97
CA GLN A 3 6.58 -12.04 9.28
C GLN A 3 6.54 -10.89 10.29
N SER A 4 7.51 -9.98 10.23
CA SER A 4 7.49 -8.79 11.09
C SER A 4 6.43 -7.82 10.56
N GLU A 5 5.43 -7.51 11.37
CA GLU A 5 4.45 -6.46 11.07
C GLU A 5 5.13 -5.10 11.19
N ILE A 6 5.19 -4.32 10.10
CA ILE A 6 5.56 -2.92 10.19
C ILE A 6 4.31 -2.16 10.64
N THR A 7 4.37 -1.65 11.87
CA THR A 7 3.25 -0.97 12.51
C THR A 7 3.04 0.45 12.00
N SER A 8 3.97 0.99 11.20
CA SER A 8 3.88 2.32 10.61
C SER A 8 4.83 2.45 9.42
N LEU A 9 4.46 1.93 8.24
CA LEU A 9 5.07 2.47 7.03
C LEU A 9 4.25 3.71 6.71
N ARG A 10 4.78 4.90 7.06
CA ARG A 10 4.29 6.14 6.46
C ARG A 10 4.70 6.07 5.01
N LEU A 11 3.94 5.33 4.21
CA LEU A 11 3.96 5.44 2.75
C LEU A 11 3.62 6.88 2.46
N TYR A 12 4.62 7.76 2.49
CA TYR A 12 4.57 9.05 1.84
C TYR A 12 4.67 8.75 0.34
N LEU A 13 3.71 7.99 -0.18
CA LEU A 13 3.20 8.20 -1.52
C LEU A 13 2.66 9.62 -1.48
N ASN A 14 3.57 10.59 -1.63
CA ASN A 14 3.26 12.00 -1.81
C ASN A 14 2.71 12.21 -3.23
N LEU A 15 1.91 11.24 -3.65
CA LEU A 15 1.09 11.18 -4.83
C LEU A 15 -0.17 11.93 -4.42
N GLY A 16 -0.12 13.26 -4.55
CA GLY A 16 -1.27 14.14 -4.32
C GLY A 16 -1.72 14.35 -2.87
N ASN A 17 -0.83 14.35 -1.87
CA ASN A 17 -1.13 14.62 -0.46
C ASN A 17 -2.09 13.63 0.23
N ILE A 18 -2.17 12.37 -0.21
CA ILE A 18 -2.94 11.37 0.52
C ILE A 18 -2.11 10.85 1.69
N PHE A 19 -2.49 11.24 2.90
CA PHE A 19 -1.96 10.66 4.13
C PHE A 19 -2.88 9.52 4.56
N PHE A 20 -2.37 8.29 4.55
CA PHE A 20 -3.04 7.16 5.19
C PHE A 20 -2.56 7.10 6.63
N ASP A 21 -3.15 7.94 7.49
CA ASP A 21 -2.82 7.94 8.91
C ASP A 21 -3.23 6.59 9.54
N ASN A 22 -2.30 5.96 10.27
CA ASN A 22 -2.50 4.74 11.08
C ASN A 22 -2.88 3.46 10.31
N VAL A 23 -2.39 3.26 9.09
CA VAL A 23 -2.49 1.97 8.41
C VAL A 23 -1.26 1.11 8.72
N SER A 24 -1.47 -0.04 9.35
CA SER A 24 -0.42 -1.06 9.52
C SER A 24 -0.38 -1.93 8.28
N ILE A 25 0.78 -2.00 7.62
CA ILE A 25 1.00 -2.76 6.38
C ILE A 25 2.10 -3.79 6.62
N LEU A 26 1.95 -5.00 6.07
CA LEU A 26 2.96 -6.03 6.23
C LEU A 26 4.21 -5.70 5.42
N VAL A 27 5.38 -6.12 5.91
CA VAL A 27 6.65 -6.02 5.15
C VAL A 27 6.51 -6.64 3.76
N SER A 28 5.88 -7.82 3.69
CA SER A 28 5.69 -8.55 2.45
C SER A 28 4.86 -7.75 1.45
N GLU A 29 3.82 -7.06 1.90
CA GLU A 29 2.98 -6.23 1.03
C GLU A 29 3.76 -5.02 0.51
N VAL A 30 4.59 -4.39 1.35
CA VAL A 30 5.48 -3.30 0.91
C VAL A 30 6.49 -3.79 -0.13
N GLN A 31 7.04 -4.99 0.06
CA GLN A 31 7.94 -5.62 -0.91
C GLN A 31 7.24 -5.89 -2.25
N GLU A 32 5.99 -6.35 -2.22
CA GLU A 32 5.17 -6.55 -3.43
C GLU A 32 4.93 -5.24 -4.18
N ILE A 33 4.63 -4.14 -3.47
CA ILE A 33 4.49 -2.80 -4.07
C ILE A 33 5.79 -2.39 -4.76
N ILE A 34 6.93 -2.55 -4.07
CA ILE A 34 8.25 -2.19 -4.63
C ILE A 34 8.52 -3.01 -5.89
N GLU A 35 8.33 -4.33 -5.84
CA GLU A 35 8.56 -5.21 -6.98
C GLU A 35 7.67 -4.84 -8.16
N TRP A 36 6.41 -4.48 -7.90
CA TRP A 36 5.47 -4.06 -8.92
C TRP A 36 5.92 -2.77 -9.63
N PHE A 37 6.33 -1.73 -8.88
CA PHE A 37 6.89 -0.51 -9.47
C PHE A 37 8.20 -0.77 -10.23
N GLU A 38 9.07 -1.66 -9.74
CA GLU A 38 10.30 -2.01 -10.48
C GLU A 38 10.00 -2.73 -11.79
N LYS A 39 9.03 -3.66 -11.81
CA LYS A 39 8.61 -4.31 -13.06
C LYS A 39 8.05 -3.29 -14.05
N LEU A 40 7.27 -2.30 -13.59
CA LEU A 40 6.80 -1.19 -14.43
C LEU A 40 7.97 -0.38 -15.03
N LEU A 41 8.95 -0.03 -14.20
CA LEU A 41 10.15 0.71 -14.64
C LEU A 41 10.90 -0.01 -15.75
N PHE A 42 11.01 -1.34 -15.65
CA PHE A 42 11.70 -2.17 -16.65
C PHE A 42 10.80 -2.61 -17.82
N ASN A 43 9.59 -2.05 -17.95
CA ASN A 43 8.60 -2.44 -18.96
C ASN A 43 8.32 -3.95 -18.99
N LYS A 44 8.43 -4.60 -17.82
CA LYS A 44 8.09 -6.01 -17.68
C LYS A 44 6.57 -6.16 -17.57
N SER A 45 6.07 -7.34 -17.93
CA SER A 45 4.68 -7.70 -17.67
C SER A 45 4.43 -7.67 -16.16
N VAL A 46 3.38 -6.95 -15.76
CA VAL A 46 2.86 -6.92 -14.39
C VAL A 46 1.38 -7.29 -14.43
N GLU A 47 0.90 -7.81 -13.31
CA GLU A 47 -0.54 -7.93 -13.10
C GLU A 47 -1.18 -6.53 -13.17
N PRO A 48 -2.30 -6.40 -13.88
CA PRO A 48 -2.97 -5.11 -14.05
C PRO A 48 -3.53 -4.57 -12.74
N LYS A 49 -3.65 -5.42 -11.71
CA LYS A 49 -4.12 -5.03 -10.38
C LYS A 49 -3.26 -5.66 -9.30
N LEU A 50 -2.70 -4.83 -8.42
CA LEU A 50 -2.05 -5.26 -7.18
C LEU A 50 -2.97 -4.96 -6.01
N LEU A 51 -3.34 -5.99 -5.24
CA LEU A 51 -4.18 -5.88 -4.04
C LEU A 51 -3.30 -6.05 -2.80
N ILE A 52 -3.44 -5.16 -1.84
CA ILE A 52 -2.77 -5.22 -0.54
C ILE A 52 -3.75 -4.82 0.57
N LEU A 53 -3.33 -4.98 1.83
CA LEU A 53 -4.08 -4.60 3.01
C LEU A 53 -5.48 -5.23 3.03
N ASP A 54 -5.55 -6.56 3.00
CA ASP A 54 -6.81 -7.31 2.94
C ASP A 54 -7.74 -6.87 1.78
N ASN A 55 -7.15 -6.50 0.64
CA ASN A 55 -7.82 -5.96 -0.56
C ASN A 55 -8.46 -4.57 -0.38
N GLN A 56 -8.19 -3.88 0.72
CA GLN A 56 -8.68 -2.52 0.95
C GLN A 56 -7.82 -1.49 0.23
N PHE A 57 -6.58 -1.80 -0.12
CA PHE A 57 -5.72 -0.89 -0.86
C PHE A 57 -5.24 -1.56 -2.13
N TYR A 58 -5.32 -0.87 -3.26
CA TYR A 58 -4.89 -1.46 -4.52
C TYR A 58 -4.45 -0.46 -5.57
N PHE A 59 -3.59 -0.96 -6.46
CA PHE A 59 -3.05 -0.25 -7.62
C PHE A 59 -3.61 -0.90 -8.87
N ASP A 60 -4.31 -0.13 -9.71
CA ASP A 60 -4.71 -0.55 -11.05
C ASP A 60 -3.79 0.11 -12.09
N LEU A 61 -3.16 -0.68 -12.96
CA LEU A 61 -2.43 -0.19 -14.13
C LEU A 61 -3.41 0.01 -15.28
N LEU A 62 -3.70 1.27 -15.59
CA LEU A 62 -4.63 1.64 -16.65
C LEU A 62 -3.93 1.71 -18.02
N GLU A 63 -2.72 2.26 -18.05
CA GLU A 63 -1.93 2.43 -19.27
C GLU A 63 -0.45 2.15 -18.98
N ASN A 64 0.23 1.48 -19.91
CA ASN A 64 1.61 1.02 -19.76
C ASN A 64 2.41 1.29 -21.04
N ASP A 65 2.74 2.57 -21.26
CA ASP A 65 3.54 3.00 -22.40
C ASP A 65 5.02 3.09 -22.01
N SER A 66 5.93 2.99 -22.97
CA SER A 66 7.38 2.98 -22.68
C SER A 66 7.88 4.19 -21.89
N ASN A 67 7.18 5.32 -21.97
CA ASN A 67 7.57 6.60 -21.40
C ASN A 67 6.65 7.07 -20.26
N SER A 68 5.43 6.54 -20.17
CA SER A 68 4.41 6.96 -19.20
C SER A 68 3.60 5.76 -18.71
N LYS A 69 3.29 5.75 -17.42
CA LYS A 69 2.35 4.81 -16.82
C LYS A 69 1.19 5.58 -16.23
N VAL A 70 -0.01 5.04 -16.39
CA VAL A 70 -1.18 5.57 -15.73
C VAL A 70 -1.63 4.57 -14.69
N ILE A 71 -1.57 4.99 -13.42
CA ILE A 71 -1.86 4.15 -12.26
C ILE A 71 -3.00 4.78 -11.47
N LEU A 72 -4.03 3.99 -11.18
CA LEU A 72 -5.10 4.37 -10.27
C LEU A 72 -4.83 3.74 -8.92
N ILE A 73 -4.63 4.56 -7.90
CA ILE A 73 -4.46 4.11 -6.53
C ILE A 73 -5.80 4.25 -5.83
N THR A 74 -6.25 3.18 -5.18
CA THR A 74 -7.53 3.15 -4.49
C THR A 74 -7.38 2.65 -3.07
N TYR A 75 -8.05 3.34 -2.15
CA TYR A 75 -8.20 2.93 -0.77
C TYR A 75 -9.69 2.84 -0.40
N ASP A 76 -10.07 1.68 0.11
CA ASP A 76 -11.42 1.29 0.52
C ASP A 76 -11.45 1.16 2.04
N THR A 77 -12.07 2.12 2.72
CA THR A 77 -12.17 2.10 4.19
C THR A 77 -13.29 1.20 4.71
N THR A 78 -13.87 0.33 3.88
CA THR A 78 -15.01 -0.49 4.30
C THR A 78 -14.56 -1.59 5.25
N ILE A 79 -15.19 -1.65 6.43
CA ILE A 79 -14.91 -2.68 7.44
C ILE A 79 -15.78 -3.90 7.10
N PRO A 80 -15.19 -5.08 6.81
CA PRO A 80 -15.98 -6.30 6.59
C PRO A 80 -16.64 -6.73 7.90
N VAL A 81 -17.92 -7.12 7.85
CA VAL A 81 -18.62 -7.69 9.02
C VAL A 81 -18.44 -9.21 9.04
N PRO A 82 -17.84 -9.78 10.11
CA PRO A 82 -17.67 -11.22 10.22
C PRO A 82 -19.01 -11.95 10.22
N GLY A 83 -19.14 -13.02 9.42
CA GLY A 83 -20.22 -14.00 9.50
C GLY A 83 -21.43 -13.81 8.57
N ASN A 84 -21.63 -12.63 7.97
CA ASN A 84 -22.84 -12.36 7.16
C ASN A 84 -22.59 -12.03 5.68
N GLY A 85 -21.33 -12.01 5.22
CA GLY A 85 -21.00 -11.70 3.81
C GLY A 85 -21.51 -10.33 3.33
N GLY A 86 -21.90 -9.44 4.24
CA GLY A 86 -22.56 -8.16 3.95
C GLY A 86 -22.35 -7.15 5.07
N TYR A 87 -22.47 -5.87 4.71
CA TYR A 87 -22.15 -4.73 5.58
C TYR A 87 -23.36 -4.32 6.44
N TYR A 88 -23.16 -4.17 7.75
CA TYR A 88 -24.20 -3.71 8.69
C TYR A 88 -24.39 -2.20 8.53
N LEU A 89 -25.56 -1.80 8.04
CA LEU A 89 -25.99 -0.41 8.02
C LEU A 89 -27.06 -0.22 9.11
N PRO A 90 -26.84 0.65 10.11
CA PRO A 90 -27.88 1.04 11.04
C PRO A 90 -29.15 1.49 10.30
N SER A 91 -30.34 1.26 10.87
CA SER A 91 -31.58 1.67 10.22
C SER A 91 -31.59 3.19 9.97
N GLY A 92 -31.65 3.59 8.69
CA GLY A 92 -31.59 4.99 8.26
C GLY A 92 -30.21 5.48 7.80
N ALA A 93 -29.15 4.68 7.98
CA ALA A 93 -27.82 4.96 7.44
C ALA A 93 -27.79 4.79 5.92
N LYS A 94 -27.14 5.74 5.22
CA LYS A 94 -26.91 5.63 3.79
C LYS A 94 -25.65 4.83 3.51
N LYS A 95 -25.64 4.01 2.46
CA LYS A 95 -24.42 3.30 2.02
C LYS A 95 -23.26 4.26 1.81
N GLU A 96 -23.53 5.44 1.27
CA GLU A 96 -22.50 6.45 0.99
C GLU A 96 -21.81 7.00 2.26
N GLU A 97 -22.39 6.82 3.45
CA GLU A 97 -21.82 7.29 4.72
C GLU A 97 -20.76 6.33 5.30
N PHE A 98 -20.85 5.04 4.96
CA PHE A 98 -20.01 3.97 5.50
C PHE A 98 -19.01 3.41 4.48
N PHE A 99 -19.24 3.65 3.19
CA PHE A 99 -18.40 3.20 2.09
C PHE A 99 -17.67 4.38 1.45
N LYS A 100 -16.53 4.75 2.03
CA LYS A 100 -15.65 5.75 1.43
C LYS A 100 -14.52 5.05 0.70
N LYS A 101 -14.71 4.92 -0.60
CA LYS A 101 -13.68 4.52 -1.53
C LYS A 101 -13.05 5.78 -2.12
N THR A 102 -11.79 6.00 -1.83
CA THR A 102 -11.01 7.12 -2.39
C THR A 102 -10.11 6.56 -3.47
N SER A 103 -10.22 7.09 -4.69
CA SER A 103 -9.37 6.72 -5.80
C SER A 103 -8.69 7.95 -6.39
N ILE A 104 -7.39 7.89 -6.63
CA ILE A 104 -6.63 8.95 -7.29
C ILE A 104 -5.84 8.38 -8.46
N LYS A 105 -5.98 9.02 -9.62
CA LYS A 105 -5.29 8.68 -10.86
C LYS A 105 -3.98 9.46 -10.94
N PHE A 106 -2.90 8.76 -11.25
CA PHE A 106 -1.59 9.34 -11.48
C PHE A 106 -1.10 8.95 -12.88
N GLU A 107 -0.58 9.94 -13.59
CA GLU A 107 0.25 9.72 -14.76
C GLU A 107 1.69 9.95 -14.31
N MET A 108 2.54 8.96 -14.52
CA MET A 108 3.92 8.98 -14.03
C MET A 108 4.88 8.64 -15.16
N ASP A 109 5.98 9.39 -15.24
CA ASP A 109 7.11 9.01 -16.08
C ASP A 109 8.02 7.98 -15.39
N ASN A 110 8.98 7.44 -16.13
CA ASN A 110 9.92 6.45 -15.60
C ASN A 110 10.81 7.00 -14.45
N LEU A 111 11.12 8.31 -14.44
CA LEU A 111 11.91 8.92 -13.37
C LEU A 111 11.10 9.02 -12.08
N GLU A 112 9.80 9.32 -12.17
CA GLU A 112 8.88 9.34 -11.04
C GLU A 112 8.72 7.95 -10.43
N ILE A 113 8.53 6.93 -11.26
CA ILE A 113 8.45 5.52 -10.82
C ILE A 113 9.75 5.08 -10.14
N GLU A 114 10.91 5.46 -10.70
CA GLU A 114 12.20 5.16 -10.08
C GLU A 114 12.36 5.86 -8.72
N ARG A 115 11.96 7.13 -8.61
CA ARG A 115 11.99 7.89 -7.36
C ARG A 115 11.09 7.26 -6.29
N ILE A 116 9.88 6.83 -6.67
CA ILE A 116 8.95 6.13 -5.77
C ILE A 116 9.61 4.83 -5.27
N SER A 117 10.10 4.00 -6.19
CA SER A 117 10.74 2.71 -5.84
C SER A 117 11.93 2.89 -4.89
N LYS A 118 12.80 3.88 -5.14
CA LYS A 118 13.94 4.20 -4.27
C LYS A 118 13.50 4.68 -2.90
N LYS A 119 12.48 5.54 -2.84
CA LYS A 119 11.95 6.05 -1.58
C LYS A 119 11.34 4.95 -0.72
N LEU A 120 10.52 4.09 -1.33
CA LEU A 120 9.92 2.93 -0.66
C LEU A 120 10.98 1.98 -0.07
N LYS A 121 12.04 1.70 -0.83
CA LYS A 121 13.17 0.88 -0.33
C LYS A 121 13.89 1.51 0.86
N ALA A 122 14.13 2.82 0.80
CA ALA A 122 14.80 3.53 1.89
C ALA A 122 13.94 3.53 3.17
N GLU A 123 12.64 3.78 3.05
CA GLU A 123 11.69 3.73 4.17
C GLU A 123 11.61 2.31 4.77
N LEU A 124 11.49 1.29 3.92
CA LEU A 124 11.47 -0.11 4.35
C LEU A 124 12.74 -0.48 5.14
N GLN A 125 13.92 -0.05 4.65
CA GLN A 125 15.19 -0.32 5.32
C GLN A 125 15.24 0.31 6.72
N VAL A 126 14.77 1.55 6.88
CA VAL A 126 14.71 2.23 8.18
C VAL A 126 13.80 1.48 9.15
N GLU A 127 12.61 1.06 8.72
CA GLU A 127 11.67 0.31 9.57
C GLU A 127 12.22 -1.06 9.99
N LEU A 128 12.91 -1.77 9.10
CA LEU A 128 13.58 -3.05 9.44
C LEU A 128 14.72 -2.85 10.45
N GLU A 129 15.49 -1.77 10.35
CA GLU A 129 16.52 -1.42 11.33
C GLU A 129 15.92 -1.06 12.70
N ILE A 130 14.79 -0.37 12.72
CA ILE A 130 14.06 -0.08 13.96
C ILE A 130 13.56 -1.39 14.58
N GLY A 131 12.92 -2.26 13.80
CA GLY A 131 12.40 -3.55 14.25
C GLY A 131 13.49 -4.42 14.89
N SER A 132 14.62 -4.60 14.20
CA SER A 132 15.76 -5.39 14.72
C SER A 132 16.38 -4.80 16.00
N ARG A 133 16.44 -3.47 16.14
CA ARG A 133 16.88 -2.80 17.38
C ARG A 133 15.92 -3.03 18.55
N VAL A 134 14.61 -3.11 18.29
CA VAL A 134 13.60 -3.40 19.32
C VAL A 134 13.69 -4.85 19.77
N GLU A 135 13.82 -5.79 18.84
CA GLU A 135 13.95 -7.22 19.14
C GLU A 135 15.22 -7.54 19.95
N SER A 136 16.36 -6.97 19.55
CA SER A 136 17.63 -7.15 20.26
C SER A 136 17.63 -6.57 21.69
N LYS A 137 16.77 -5.57 21.98
CA LYS A 137 16.55 -5.07 23.34
C LYS A 137 15.64 -5.99 24.16
N LYS A 138 14.60 -6.58 23.57
CA LYS A 138 13.73 -7.56 24.25
C LYS A 138 14.51 -8.81 24.67
N LEU A 139 15.41 -9.30 23.81
CA LEU A 139 16.25 -10.47 24.09
C LEU A 139 17.29 -10.27 25.20
N LYS A 140 17.65 -9.03 25.54
CA LYS A 140 18.60 -8.72 26.63
C LYS A 140 17.96 -8.57 28.00
N ASN A 141 16.63 -8.45 28.06
CA ASN A 141 15.87 -8.23 29.29
C ASN A 141 15.15 -9.50 29.79
N ASN A 142 15.42 -10.65 29.17
CA ASN A 142 15.06 -11.99 29.62
C ASN A 142 16.30 -12.75 30.08
#